data_AF-A0A813JX24-F1
#
_entry.id   AF-A0A813JX24-F1
#
_cell.length_a   1.000
_cell.length_b   1.000
_cell.length_c   1.000
_cell.angle_alpha   90.00
_cell.angle_beta   90.00
_cell.angle_gamma   90.00
#
_symmetry.space_group_name_H-M   'P 1'
#
loop_
_entity.id
_entity.type
_entity.pdbx_description
1 polymer ?
#
loop_
_entity_poly.entity_id
_entity_poly.type
_entity_poly.pdbx_seq_one_letter_code
_entity_poly.pdbx_strand_id
1 'polypeptide(L)'
;MTATTSSPSAIPVAHEADVNLLHTDARRILDQYSIPYSIQASLAQDGYVTLDDLSCRWDTPELARSNAEVYLGFSSTHTGWDKRASEHACMHLYQAVKKAKSIEISSNDTLGASGPRKGVVLQAGKRASLEENYKKITGARPPLQEQGSDAFLSAQFKMCRKGEIGFFQTKQMVSAMPDPLEMAPPVKGRKPVNGFLYQDDQEERKSPYTKEQWESVLVVFQTNLLMCVWAFPNNRLFDLEKSDLDAFYKFILGDEIAKRSPAPPLHVLMYAERTAWRKIALLMHEGLSLKNCPD
;
A
#
# COMPACT_ATOMS: atom_id res chain seq x y z
N MET A 1 -19.17 -43.11 9.14
CA MET A 1 -18.48 -42.40 8.04
C MET A 1 -17.03 -42.20 8.46
N THR A 2 -16.07 -42.71 7.69
CA THR A 2 -14.64 -42.61 8.01
C THR A 2 -14.16 -41.18 7.77
N ALA A 3 -13.72 -40.48 8.81
CA ALA A 3 -13.17 -39.13 8.67
C ALA A 3 -11.90 -39.21 7.81
N THR A 4 -11.89 -38.48 6.71
CA THR A 4 -10.76 -38.42 5.79
C THR A 4 -9.72 -37.49 6.39
N THR A 5 -8.51 -38.02 6.62
CA THR A 5 -7.38 -37.32 7.29
C THR A 5 -6.66 -36.32 6.39
N SER A 6 -7.16 -36.11 5.17
CA SER A 6 -6.72 -35.11 4.19
C SER A 6 -7.84 -34.93 3.16
N SER A 7 -7.93 -33.75 2.54
CA SER A 7 -8.93 -33.45 1.50
C SER A 7 -8.81 -34.46 0.34
N PRO A 8 -9.79 -35.34 0.09
CA PRO A 8 -9.81 -36.14 -1.12
C PRO A 8 -9.90 -35.22 -2.36
N SER A 9 -9.40 -35.68 -3.52
CA SER A 9 -9.41 -34.89 -4.77
C SER A 9 -10.82 -34.53 -5.27
N ALA A 10 -11.89 -35.09 -4.69
CA ALA A 10 -13.26 -34.75 -4.99
C ALA A 10 -14.04 -34.48 -3.68
N ILE A 11 -14.89 -33.45 -3.69
CA ILE A 11 -15.73 -33.09 -2.54
C ILE A 11 -16.80 -34.18 -2.37
N PRO A 12 -16.97 -34.77 -1.17
CA PRO A 12 -18.08 -35.67 -0.90
C PRO A 12 -19.42 -34.95 -1.12
N VAL A 13 -20.36 -35.57 -1.83
CA VAL A 13 -21.70 -35.01 -2.15
C VAL A 13 -22.42 -34.44 -0.91
N ALA A 14 -22.19 -35.03 0.26
CA ALA A 14 -22.77 -34.60 1.53
C ALA A 14 -22.30 -33.22 2.03
N HIS A 15 -21.16 -32.71 1.54
CA HIS A 15 -20.57 -31.42 1.97
C HIS A 15 -20.47 -30.41 0.83
N GLU A 16 -20.89 -30.78 -0.38
CA GLU A 16 -20.71 -29.98 -1.60
C GLU A 16 -21.49 -28.66 -1.55
N ALA A 17 -22.73 -28.68 -1.03
CA ALA A 17 -23.55 -27.48 -0.91
C ALA A 17 -22.92 -26.43 0.03
N ASP A 18 -22.42 -26.87 1.19
CA ASP A 18 -21.85 -25.98 2.21
C ASP A 18 -20.44 -25.49 1.83
N VAL A 19 -19.61 -26.36 1.26
CA VAL A 19 -18.26 -25.99 0.79
C VAL A 19 -18.33 -24.99 -0.37
N ASN A 20 -19.38 -25.03 -1.19
CA ASN A 20 -19.58 -24.05 -2.26
C ASN A 20 -20.05 -22.67 -1.76
N LEU A 21 -20.47 -22.54 -0.49
CA LEU A 21 -20.73 -21.24 0.13
C LEU A 21 -19.44 -20.49 0.48
N LEU A 22 -18.32 -21.19 0.60
CA LEU A 22 -17.03 -20.58 0.91
C LEU A 22 -16.54 -19.70 -0.24
N HIS A 23 -16.11 -18.49 0.08
CA HIS A 23 -15.45 -17.61 -0.87
C HIS A 23 -14.18 -18.27 -1.43
N THR A 24 -13.89 -18.03 -2.72
CA THR A 24 -12.77 -18.64 -3.46
C THR A 24 -11.44 -18.58 -2.70
N ASP A 25 -11.16 -17.45 -2.02
CA ASP A 25 -9.93 -17.26 -1.25
C ASP A 25 -9.88 -18.06 0.06
N ALA A 26 -11.01 -18.17 0.78
CA ALA A 26 -11.10 -18.96 2.00
C ALA A 26 -10.94 -20.44 1.68
N ARG A 27 -11.64 -20.92 0.64
CA ARG A 27 -11.55 -22.28 0.14
C ARG A 27 -10.13 -22.65 -0.29
N ARG A 28 -9.45 -21.77 -1.04
CA ARG A 28 -8.06 -21.96 -1.46
C ARG A 28 -7.11 -22.19 -0.28
N ILE A 29 -7.28 -21.45 0.82
CA ILE A 29 -6.41 -21.58 2.00
C ILE A 29 -6.74 -22.86 2.77
N LEU A 30 -8.02 -23.19 2.94
CA LEU A 30 -8.43 -24.42 3.60
C LEU A 30 -7.96 -25.66 2.83
N ASP A 31 -8.02 -25.64 1.50
CA ASP A 31 -7.50 -26.70 0.64
C ASP A 31 -5.97 -26.77 0.67
N GLN A 32 -5.28 -25.63 0.69
CA GLN A 32 -3.81 -25.56 0.78
C GLN A 32 -3.26 -26.26 2.04
N TYR A 33 -3.99 -26.15 3.16
CA TYR A 33 -3.63 -26.82 4.41
C TYR A 33 -4.35 -28.15 4.62
N SER A 34 -4.92 -28.73 3.55
CA SER A 34 -5.57 -30.05 3.58
C SER A 34 -6.66 -30.17 4.66
N ILE A 35 -7.40 -29.10 4.92
CA ILE A 35 -8.48 -29.09 5.91
C ILE A 35 -9.62 -29.98 5.40
N PRO A 36 -10.05 -31.02 6.15
CA PRO A 36 -11.12 -31.92 5.74
C PRO A 36 -12.43 -31.19 5.42
N TYR A 37 -13.13 -31.63 4.36
CA TYR A 37 -14.38 -30.98 3.91
C TYR A 37 -15.49 -30.97 4.96
N SER A 38 -15.49 -31.91 5.91
CA SER A 38 -16.43 -31.88 7.04
C SER A 38 -16.22 -30.66 7.94
N ILE A 39 -14.95 -30.25 8.14
CA ILE A 39 -14.59 -29.04 8.90
C ILE A 39 -14.89 -27.80 8.07
N GLN A 40 -14.58 -27.81 6.78
CA GLN A 40 -14.92 -26.72 5.86
C GLN A 40 -16.44 -26.45 5.80
N ALA A 41 -17.25 -27.51 5.73
CA ALA A 41 -18.71 -27.41 5.77
C ALA A 41 -19.21 -26.84 7.10
N SER A 42 -18.66 -27.28 8.23
CA SER A 42 -19.01 -26.72 9.55
C SER A 42 -18.66 -25.23 9.66
N LEU A 43 -17.51 -24.80 9.12
CA LEU A 43 -17.15 -23.38 9.07
C LEU A 43 -18.16 -22.56 8.24
N ALA A 44 -18.59 -23.10 7.10
CA ALA A 44 -19.56 -22.45 6.23
C ALA A 44 -20.97 -22.37 6.85
N GLN A 45 -21.42 -23.44 7.51
CA GLN A 45 -22.70 -23.48 8.23
C GLN A 45 -22.75 -22.47 9.38
N ASP A 46 -21.61 -22.28 10.06
CA ASP A 46 -21.46 -21.28 11.12
C ASP A 46 -21.33 -19.82 10.58
N GLY A 47 -21.37 -19.63 9.25
CA GLY A 47 -21.30 -18.32 8.60
C GLY A 47 -19.89 -17.80 8.35
N TYR A 48 -18.84 -18.59 8.60
CA TYR A 48 -17.45 -18.19 8.36
C TYR A 48 -17.03 -18.52 6.93
N VAL A 49 -17.59 -17.78 5.98
CA VAL A 49 -17.48 -18.06 4.55
C VAL A 49 -16.36 -17.29 3.85
N THR A 50 -15.91 -16.17 4.41
CA THR A 50 -14.84 -15.35 3.83
C THR A 50 -13.50 -15.53 4.56
N LEU A 51 -12.44 -14.97 3.97
CA LEU A 51 -11.11 -14.99 4.56
C LEU A 51 -11.02 -14.14 5.84
N ASP A 52 -11.79 -13.04 5.89
CA ASP A 52 -11.89 -12.13 7.02
C ASP A 52 -12.64 -12.78 8.19
N ASP A 53 -13.72 -13.52 7.87
CA ASP A 53 -14.43 -14.31 8.88
C ASP A 53 -13.50 -15.38 9.48
N LEU A 54 -12.72 -16.07 8.63
CA LEU A 54 -11.78 -17.09 9.07
C LEU A 54 -10.65 -16.53 9.95
N SER A 55 -10.20 -15.30 9.69
CA SER A 55 -9.17 -14.66 10.50
C SER A 55 -9.72 -14.09 11.81
N CYS A 56 -10.99 -13.67 11.85
CA CYS A 56 -11.64 -13.12 13.04
C CYS A 56 -12.28 -14.19 13.95
N ARG A 57 -12.53 -15.41 13.46
CA ARG A 57 -13.21 -16.47 14.23
C ARG A 57 -12.56 -16.78 15.59
N TRP A 58 -11.23 -16.68 15.67
CA TRP A 58 -10.48 -16.86 16.91
C TRP A 58 -9.60 -15.64 17.17
N ASP A 59 -9.56 -15.16 18.42
CA ASP A 59 -8.72 -14.02 18.81
C ASP A 59 -7.25 -14.31 18.48
N THR A 60 -6.79 -15.53 18.78
CA THR A 60 -5.43 -16.01 18.47
C THR A 60 -5.48 -17.35 17.72
N PRO A 61 -4.52 -17.62 16.81
CA PRO A 61 -4.37 -18.94 16.21
C PRO A 61 -4.25 -20.06 17.26
N GLU A 62 -3.62 -19.79 18.39
CA GLU A 62 -3.44 -20.74 19.49
C GLU A 62 -4.79 -21.20 20.08
N LEU A 63 -5.79 -20.32 20.13
CA LEU A 63 -7.15 -20.67 20.54
C LEU A 63 -7.87 -21.56 19.51
N ALA A 64 -7.57 -21.39 18.22
CA ALA A 64 -8.04 -22.32 17.19
C ALA A 64 -7.46 -23.72 17.44
N ARG A 65 -6.19 -23.82 17.85
CA ARG A 65 -5.57 -25.12 18.13
C ARG A 65 -6.13 -25.79 19.38
N SER A 66 -6.47 -25.04 20.43
CA SER A 66 -6.93 -25.62 21.70
C SER A 66 -8.43 -25.94 21.71
N ASN A 67 -9.25 -25.17 20.98
CA ASN A 67 -10.70 -25.21 21.14
C ASN A 67 -11.46 -25.66 19.89
N ALA A 68 -10.84 -25.66 18.70
CA ALA A 68 -11.56 -25.99 17.47
C ALA A 68 -12.12 -27.41 17.47
N GLU A 69 -11.44 -28.34 18.11
CA GLU A 69 -11.88 -29.73 18.27
C GLU A 69 -13.29 -29.82 18.88
N VAL A 70 -13.56 -28.99 19.89
CA VAL A 70 -14.84 -28.94 20.62
C VAL A 70 -15.89 -28.16 19.83
N TYR A 71 -15.52 -27.01 19.26
CA TYR A 71 -16.46 -26.13 18.56
C TYR A 71 -16.89 -26.62 17.18
N LEU A 72 -16.02 -27.36 16.47
CA LEU A 72 -16.27 -27.85 15.11
C LEU A 72 -16.56 -29.37 15.10
N GLY A 73 -16.80 -29.97 16.27
CA GLY A 73 -17.33 -31.32 16.39
C GLY A 73 -16.42 -32.44 15.86
N PHE A 74 -15.10 -32.24 15.85
CA PHE A 74 -14.13 -33.24 15.39
C PHE A 74 -13.32 -33.88 16.52
N SER A 75 -13.87 -33.87 17.74
CA SER A 75 -13.18 -34.42 18.89
C SER A 75 -12.94 -35.91 18.84
N SER A 76 -11.93 -36.37 19.58
CA SER A 76 -11.66 -37.80 19.76
C SER A 76 -12.82 -38.56 20.42
N THR A 77 -13.83 -37.84 20.93
CA THR A 77 -15.07 -38.39 21.48
C THR A 77 -16.21 -38.46 20.44
N HIS A 78 -16.04 -37.90 19.24
CA HIS A 78 -16.99 -37.96 18.12
C HIS A 78 -16.67 -39.15 17.20
N THR A 79 -17.72 -39.78 16.66
CA THR A 79 -17.59 -40.97 15.81
C THR A 79 -16.87 -40.64 14.51
N GLY A 80 -15.67 -41.21 14.31
CA GLY A 80 -14.90 -41.09 13.08
C GLY A 80 -13.54 -40.41 13.23
N TRP A 81 -13.26 -39.80 14.40
CA TRP A 81 -12.00 -39.12 14.68
C TRP A 81 -11.18 -39.84 15.73
N ASP A 82 -9.94 -40.20 15.39
CA ASP A 82 -8.94 -40.65 16.37
C ASP A 82 -8.21 -39.43 16.95
N LYS A 83 -7.69 -39.54 18.18
CA LYS A 83 -6.96 -38.46 18.86
C LYS A 83 -5.85 -37.88 18.00
N ARG A 84 -5.10 -38.74 17.30
CA ARG A 84 -4.03 -38.32 16.39
C ARG A 84 -4.56 -37.56 15.16
N ALA A 85 -5.73 -37.94 14.65
CA ALA A 85 -6.37 -37.27 13.52
C ALA A 85 -6.93 -35.90 13.93
N SER A 86 -7.52 -35.80 15.12
CA SER A 86 -7.98 -34.54 15.70
C SER A 86 -6.82 -33.56 15.94
N GLU A 87 -5.74 -34.01 16.58
CA GLU A 87 -4.54 -33.19 16.83
C GLU A 87 -3.93 -32.67 15.51
N HIS A 88 -3.94 -33.50 14.48
CA HIS A 88 -3.47 -33.12 13.14
C HIS A 88 -4.41 -32.07 12.52
N ALA A 89 -5.73 -32.26 12.57
CA ALA A 89 -6.70 -31.29 12.07
C ALA A 89 -6.60 -29.93 12.81
N CYS A 90 -6.46 -29.94 14.13
CA CYS A 90 -6.19 -28.73 14.93
C CYS A 90 -4.91 -28.02 14.50
N MET A 91 -3.84 -28.78 14.21
CA MET A 91 -2.57 -28.22 13.74
C MET A 91 -2.69 -27.59 12.34
N HIS A 92 -3.37 -28.25 11.40
CA HIS A 92 -3.59 -27.69 10.06
C HIS A 92 -4.52 -26.48 10.11
N LEU A 93 -5.57 -26.51 10.94
CA LEU A 93 -6.46 -25.37 11.14
C LEU A 93 -5.73 -24.20 11.78
N TYR A 94 -4.84 -24.44 12.76
CA TYR A 94 -3.92 -23.43 13.29
C TYR A 94 -3.09 -22.80 12.17
N GLN A 95 -2.53 -23.59 11.25
CA GLN A 95 -1.73 -23.08 10.14
C GLN A 95 -2.57 -22.28 9.15
N ALA A 96 -3.80 -22.74 8.84
CA ALA A 96 -4.74 -22.04 7.99
C ALA A 96 -5.19 -20.70 8.58
N VAL A 97 -5.55 -20.66 9.86
CA VAL A 97 -5.95 -19.44 10.59
C VAL A 97 -4.76 -18.50 10.74
N LYS A 98 -3.57 -19.01 11.05
CA LYS A 98 -2.33 -18.21 11.08
C LYS A 98 -2.04 -17.60 9.70
N LYS A 99 -2.29 -18.34 8.62
CA LYS A 99 -2.13 -17.84 7.26
C LYS A 99 -3.20 -16.80 6.91
N ALA A 100 -4.46 -17.06 7.23
CA ALA A 100 -5.57 -16.13 7.05
C ALA A 100 -5.32 -14.81 7.79
N LYS A 101 -5.01 -14.89 9.09
CA LYS A 101 -4.56 -13.73 9.88
C LYS A 101 -3.31 -13.10 9.28
N SER A 102 -2.33 -13.85 8.79
CA SER A 102 -1.16 -13.24 8.14
C SER A 102 -1.50 -12.52 6.84
N ILE A 103 -2.55 -12.92 6.13
CA ILE A 103 -3.01 -12.29 4.88
C ILE A 103 -3.90 -11.10 5.19
N GLU A 104 -4.74 -11.16 6.22
CA GLU A 104 -5.48 -10.01 6.76
C GLU A 104 -4.49 -8.99 7.31
N ILE A 105 -3.55 -9.44 8.16
CA ILE A 105 -2.41 -8.67 8.62
C ILE A 105 -1.59 -8.21 7.43
N SER A 106 -1.36 -8.93 6.33
CA SER A 106 -0.64 -8.42 5.13
C SER A 106 -1.47 -7.48 4.26
N SER A 107 -2.79 -7.59 4.29
CA SER A 107 -3.72 -6.67 3.63
C SER A 107 -3.81 -5.36 4.43
N ASN A 108 -3.68 -5.46 5.76
CA ASN A 108 -3.48 -4.35 6.68
C ASN A 108 -2.01 -3.87 6.72
N ASP A 109 -1.03 -4.77 6.52
CA ASP A 109 0.44 -4.66 6.45
C ASP A 109 0.90 -4.55 4.98
N THR A 110 0.09 -3.81 4.22
CA THR A 110 0.67 -2.83 3.29
C THR A 110 1.61 -1.82 4.02
N LEU A 111 1.81 -1.99 5.33
CA LEU A 111 2.86 -1.54 6.24
C LEU A 111 3.85 -2.66 6.72
N GLY A 112 4.25 -3.59 5.85
CA GLY A 112 5.63 -4.09 5.78
C GLY A 112 6.17 -5.13 6.79
N ALA A 113 6.53 -6.32 6.29
CA ALA A 113 7.89 -6.88 6.38
C ALA A 113 8.03 -8.16 5.52
N SER A 114 9.19 -8.31 4.87
CA SER A 114 9.50 -9.25 3.78
C SER A 114 10.12 -10.58 4.26
N GLY A 115 9.75 -11.69 3.61
CA GLY A 115 10.47 -12.97 3.57
C GLY A 115 10.82 -13.39 2.12
N PRO A 116 11.81 -14.29 1.89
CA PRO A 116 12.68 -14.22 0.71
C PRO A 116 12.13 -14.80 -0.62
N ARG A 117 12.26 -13.96 -1.66
CA ARG A 117 12.46 -14.15 -3.11
C ARG A 117 11.90 -15.41 -3.81
N LYS A 118 10.88 -15.20 -4.66
CA LYS A 118 10.70 -15.85 -5.97
C LYS A 118 10.06 -14.85 -6.96
N GLY A 119 10.80 -14.50 -8.02
CA GLY A 119 10.37 -13.57 -9.08
C GLY A 119 10.27 -12.13 -8.61
N VAL A 120 10.98 -11.19 -9.24
CA VAL A 120 10.78 -9.76 -8.98
C VAL A 120 9.45 -9.35 -9.63
N VAL A 121 8.34 -9.72 -9.01
CA VAL A 121 7.07 -9.03 -9.21
C VAL A 121 7.26 -7.69 -8.53
N LEU A 122 7.60 -6.66 -9.32
CA LEU A 122 7.70 -5.29 -8.83
C LEU A 122 6.34 -4.95 -8.20
N GLN A 123 6.30 -4.83 -6.87
CA GLN A 123 5.09 -4.44 -6.16
C GLN A 123 4.72 -3.02 -6.59
N ALA A 124 3.50 -2.84 -7.09
CA ALA A 124 3.00 -1.53 -7.49
C ALA A 124 3.12 -0.53 -6.33
N GLY A 125 3.67 0.65 -6.60
CA GLY A 125 3.89 1.69 -5.60
C GLY A 125 5.18 1.57 -4.78
N LYS A 126 6.00 0.54 -4.98
CA LYS A 126 7.37 0.51 -4.44
C LYS A 126 8.33 1.27 -5.37
N ARG A 127 9.34 1.94 -4.80
CA ARG A 127 10.35 2.74 -5.53
C ARG A 127 10.88 2.04 -6.78
N ALA A 128 11.34 0.80 -6.67
CA ALA A 128 11.87 0.03 -7.79
C ALA A 128 10.86 -0.12 -8.95
N SER A 129 9.57 -0.26 -8.65
CA SER A 129 8.53 -0.31 -9.68
C SER A 129 8.34 1.03 -10.38
N LEU A 130 8.37 2.12 -9.61
CA LEU A 130 8.16 3.47 -10.12
C LEU A 130 9.36 3.96 -10.93
N GLU A 131 10.59 3.62 -10.50
CA GLU A 131 11.81 3.88 -11.25
C GLU A 131 11.82 3.14 -12.60
N GLU A 132 11.32 1.91 -12.66
CA GLU A 132 11.25 1.16 -13.90
C GLU A 132 10.25 1.77 -14.88
N ASN A 133 9.11 2.29 -14.39
CA ASN A 133 8.16 3.03 -15.23
C ASN A 133 8.77 4.34 -15.73
N TYR A 134 9.46 5.09 -14.86
CA TYR A 134 10.18 6.29 -15.24
C TYR A 134 11.21 5.99 -16.34
N LYS A 135 12.03 4.95 -16.14
CA LYS A 135 13.07 4.52 -17.09
C LYS A 135 12.50 4.10 -18.45
N LYS A 136 11.34 3.45 -18.49
CA LYS A 136 10.68 3.08 -19.75
C LYS A 136 10.37 4.30 -20.62
N ILE A 137 10.04 5.42 -19.99
CA ILE A 137 9.62 6.65 -20.68
C ILE A 137 10.83 7.54 -20.99
N THR A 138 11.76 7.70 -20.05
CA THR A 138 12.90 8.64 -20.18
C THR A 138 14.19 7.98 -20.66
N GLY A 139 14.26 6.64 -20.69
CA GLY A 139 15.46 5.87 -21.02
C GLY A 139 16.46 5.70 -19.87
N ALA A 140 16.33 6.46 -18.78
CA ALA A 140 17.26 6.45 -17.65
C ALA A 140 16.53 6.38 -16.31
N ARG A 141 17.20 5.87 -15.27
CA ARG A 141 16.66 5.94 -13.90
C ARG A 141 16.90 7.35 -13.34
N PRO A 142 15.94 7.91 -12.59
CA PRO A 142 16.17 9.19 -11.94
C PRO A 142 17.23 9.05 -10.84
N PRO A 143 18.16 10.02 -10.69
CA PRO A 143 19.14 10.02 -9.60
C PRO A 143 18.45 9.95 -8.23
N LEU A 144 19.00 9.19 -7.29
CA LEU A 144 18.35 8.97 -5.99
C LEU A 144 18.15 10.26 -5.19
N GLN A 145 19.06 11.22 -5.32
CA GLN A 145 19.02 12.53 -4.67
C GLN A 145 17.87 13.40 -5.19
N GLU A 146 17.44 13.16 -6.43
CA GLU A 146 16.34 13.84 -7.09
C GLU A 146 15.01 13.12 -6.88
N GLN A 147 14.97 12.00 -6.18
CA GLN A 147 13.74 11.29 -5.84
C GLN A 147 13.25 11.70 -4.45
N GLY A 148 11.93 11.63 -4.22
CA GLY A 148 11.37 11.79 -2.88
C GLY A 148 11.75 10.62 -1.95
N SER A 149 11.75 10.85 -0.63
CA SER A 149 11.92 9.79 0.39
C SER A 149 10.84 8.73 0.28
N ASP A 150 11.04 7.55 0.88
CA ASP A 150 10.03 6.49 0.80
C ASP A 150 8.69 6.92 1.41
N ALA A 151 8.72 7.76 2.45
CA ALA A 151 7.53 8.35 3.05
C ALA A 151 6.82 9.31 2.06
N PHE A 152 7.56 10.24 1.45
CA PHE A 152 6.99 11.20 0.51
C PHE A 152 6.48 10.52 -0.78
N LEU A 153 7.26 9.61 -1.34
CA LEU A 153 6.89 8.82 -2.51
C LEU A 153 5.63 7.99 -2.24
N SER A 154 5.56 7.32 -1.07
CA SER A 154 4.38 6.55 -0.68
C SER A 154 3.14 7.43 -0.48
N ALA A 155 3.31 8.63 0.09
CA ALA A 155 2.21 9.57 0.28
C ALA A 155 1.66 10.05 -1.07
N GLN A 156 2.52 10.45 -2.01
CA GLN A 156 2.11 10.91 -3.34
C GLN A 156 1.50 9.78 -4.17
N PHE A 157 2.07 8.57 -4.12
CA PHE A 157 1.51 7.40 -4.78
C PHE A 157 0.09 7.05 -4.27
N LYS A 158 -0.13 7.14 -2.94
CA LYS A 158 -1.46 6.92 -2.34
C LYS A 158 -2.50 7.92 -2.86
N MET A 159 -2.12 9.18 -3.06
CA MET A 159 -3.00 10.17 -3.68
C MET A 159 -3.26 9.81 -5.14
N CYS A 160 -2.22 9.47 -5.90
CA CYS A 160 -2.35 9.13 -7.33
C CYS A 160 -3.28 7.93 -7.54
N ARG A 161 -3.22 6.95 -6.64
CA ARG A 161 -4.12 5.79 -6.63
C ARG A 161 -5.59 6.17 -6.47
N LYS A 162 -5.89 7.28 -5.78
CA LYS A 162 -7.25 7.83 -5.63
C LYS A 162 -7.67 8.72 -6.81
N GLY A 163 -6.80 8.93 -7.80
CA GLY A 163 -7.03 9.81 -8.92
C GLY A 163 -6.59 11.26 -8.70
N GLU A 164 -5.87 11.56 -7.61
CA GLU A 164 -5.42 12.91 -7.25
C GLU A 164 -3.90 13.01 -7.22
N ILE A 165 -3.31 14.17 -7.51
CA ILE A 165 -1.85 14.36 -7.35
C ILE A 165 -1.43 14.62 -5.88
N GLY A 166 -2.39 15.01 -5.04
CA GLY A 166 -2.16 15.50 -3.68
C GLY A 166 -1.57 16.92 -3.62
N PHE A 167 -1.76 17.59 -2.49
CA PHE A 167 -1.13 18.87 -2.19
C PHE A 167 -0.11 18.69 -1.06
N PHE A 168 1.16 18.93 -1.38
CA PHE A 168 2.28 18.79 -0.44
C PHE A 168 2.94 20.14 -0.19
N GLN A 169 3.25 20.40 1.08
CA GLN A 169 4.04 21.56 1.48
C GLN A 169 5.52 21.31 1.21
N THR A 170 6.30 22.39 1.02
CA THR A 170 7.75 22.32 0.77
C THR A 170 8.53 21.53 1.83
N LYS A 171 8.04 21.53 3.08
CA LYS A 171 8.63 20.78 4.19
C LYS A 171 8.45 19.26 4.08
N GLN A 172 7.43 18.81 3.34
CA GLN A 172 7.11 17.39 3.14
C GLN A 172 7.85 16.79 1.93
N MET A 173 8.46 17.64 1.09
CA MET A 173 9.21 17.24 -0.10
C MET A 173 10.64 16.86 0.27
N VAL A 174 10.78 15.80 1.05
CA VAL A 174 12.08 15.28 1.50
C VAL A 174 12.68 14.40 0.40
N SER A 175 13.97 14.59 0.12
CA SER A 175 14.72 13.74 -0.82
C SER A 175 14.93 12.34 -0.23
N ALA A 176 15.13 11.31 -1.06
CA ALA A 176 15.58 9.99 -0.61
C ALA A 176 17.00 10.01 -0.02
N MET A 177 17.80 11.02 -0.36
CA MET A 177 19.12 11.28 0.22
C MET A 177 19.15 12.71 0.75
N PRO A 178 18.44 13.01 1.84
CA PRO A 178 18.38 14.37 2.36
C PRO A 178 19.72 14.77 2.98
N ASP A 179 20.12 16.04 2.80
CA ASP A 179 21.22 16.62 3.57
C ASP A 179 20.78 16.71 5.05
N PRO A 180 21.52 16.09 6.00
CA PRO A 180 21.20 16.15 7.42
C PRO A 180 21.05 17.59 7.96
N LEU A 181 21.76 18.56 7.37
CA LEU A 181 21.67 19.97 7.77
C LEU A 181 20.35 20.62 7.36
N GLU A 182 19.71 20.10 6.31
CA GLU A 182 18.42 20.57 5.80
C GLU A 182 17.22 19.87 6.45
N MET A 183 17.44 18.82 7.24
CA MET A 183 16.36 18.11 7.93
C MET A 183 15.85 18.88 9.14
N ALA A 184 14.52 18.86 9.34
CA ALA A 184 13.92 19.34 10.57
C ALA A 184 14.06 18.28 11.67
N PRO A 185 14.05 18.67 12.95
CA PRO A 185 13.99 17.70 14.04
C PRO A 185 12.74 16.82 13.89
N PRO A 186 12.83 15.51 14.22
CA PRO A 186 11.70 14.60 14.07
C PRO A 186 10.51 15.08 14.91
N VAL A 187 9.40 15.36 14.23
CA VAL A 187 8.16 15.74 14.88
C VAL A 187 7.44 14.45 15.26
N LYS A 188 7.37 14.15 16.56
CA LYS A 188 6.63 12.99 17.06
C LYS A 188 5.13 13.27 16.97
N GLY A 189 4.51 12.89 15.86
CA GLY A 189 3.07 12.93 15.69
C GLY A 189 2.43 11.81 16.52
N ARG A 190 1.52 12.15 17.42
CA ARG A 190 0.64 11.19 18.11
C ARG A 190 -0.69 11.16 17.38
N LYS A 191 -0.98 10.09 16.62
CA LYS A 191 -2.32 9.86 16.09
C LYS A 191 -3.01 8.80 16.94
N PRO A 192 -4.17 9.11 17.54
CA PRO A 192 -5.00 8.07 18.14
C PRO A 192 -5.62 7.26 17.01
N VAL A 193 -5.26 5.99 16.89
CA VAL A 193 -5.97 5.01 16.05
C VAL A 193 -6.42 3.89 16.97
N ASN A 194 -7.73 3.75 17.15
CA ASN A 194 -8.35 2.71 17.98
C ASN A 194 -7.79 2.62 19.41
N GLY A 195 -7.52 3.77 20.06
CA GLY A 195 -7.00 3.81 21.44
C GLY A 195 -5.49 3.53 21.58
N PHE A 196 -4.80 3.17 20.48
CA PHE A 196 -3.35 3.05 20.44
C PHE A 196 -2.72 4.33 19.87
N LEU A 197 -1.68 4.82 20.56
CA LEU A 197 -0.87 5.94 20.11
C LEU A 197 0.13 5.42 19.07
N TYR A 198 -0.15 5.66 17.79
CA TYR A 198 0.83 5.44 16.74
C TYR A 198 1.75 6.65 16.68
N GLN A 199 3.05 6.39 16.81
CA GLN A 199 4.10 7.37 16.56
C GLN A 199 4.36 7.38 15.06
N ASP A 200 3.86 8.40 14.38
CA ASP A 200 4.14 8.67 12.98
C ASP A 200 5.35 9.60 12.96
N ASP A 201 6.53 9.08 12.63
CA ASP A 201 7.71 9.90 12.45
C ASP A 201 7.53 10.66 11.13
N GLN A 202 6.97 11.87 11.22
CA GLN A 202 6.85 12.72 10.03
C GLN A 202 8.23 13.24 9.65
N GLU A 203 8.72 12.74 8.52
CA GLU A 203 9.92 13.26 7.88
C GLU A 203 9.62 14.66 7.32
N GLU A 204 10.22 15.67 7.95
CA GLU A 204 10.15 17.04 7.48
C GLU A 204 11.54 17.61 7.22
N ARG A 205 11.63 18.47 6.20
CA ARG A 205 12.79 19.32 5.97
C ARG A 205 12.54 20.75 6.42
N LYS A 206 13.62 21.47 6.69
CA LYS A 206 13.62 22.92 6.89
C LYS A 206 13.15 23.61 5.61
N SER A 207 12.59 24.81 5.77
CA SER A 207 12.26 25.65 4.63
C SER A 207 13.56 26.04 3.90
N PRO A 208 13.61 26.01 2.56
CA PRO A 208 14.74 26.56 1.81
C PRO A 208 15.04 28.00 2.22
N TYR A 209 16.33 28.32 2.35
CA TYR A 209 16.82 29.67 2.61
C TYR A 209 17.47 30.29 1.37
N THR A 210 17.93 29.46 0.43
CA THR A 210 18.51 29.91 -0.85
C THR A 210 17.69 29.42 -2.04
N LYS A 211 17.92 30.03 -3.21
CA LYS A 211 17.23 29.67 -4.45
C LYS A 211 17.64 28.27 -4.92
N GLU A 212 18.91 27.92 -4.77
CA GLU A 212 19.48 26.61 -5.14
C GLU A 212 18.87 25.48 -4.30
N GLN A 213 18.69 25.72 -2.99
CA GLN A 213 17.99 24.78 -2.11
C GLN A 213 16.53 24.61 -2.51
N TRP A 214 15.88 25.68 -2.95
CA TRP A 214 14.50 25.60 -3.42
C TRP A 214 14.40 24.86 -4.75
N GLU A 215 15.26 25.16 -5.72
CA GLU A 215 15.32 24.47 -7.02
C GLU A 215 15.55 22.96 -6.85
N SER A 216 16.45 22.55 -5.97
CA SER A 216 16.69 21.13 -5.65
C SER A 216 15.41 20.43 -5.17
N VAL A 217 14.56 21.14 -4.44
CA VAL A 217 13.28 20.61 -3.90
C VAL A 217 12.22 20.52 -4.97
N LEU A 218 12.20 21.49 -5.88
CA LEU A 218 11.33 21.43 -7.05
C LEU A 218 11.69 20.25 -7.93
N VAL A 219 12.99 19.94 -8.11
CA VAL A 219 13.43 18.74 -8.84
C VAL A 219 12.95 17.47 -8.13
N VAL A 220 13.10 17.39 -6.80
CA VAL A 220 12.57 16.28 -6.00
C VAL A 220 11.07 16.10 -6.22
N PHE A 221 10.30 17.19 -6.13
CA PHE A 221 8.86 17.17 -6.35
C PHE A 221 8.48 16.71 -7.76
N GLN A 222 9.13 17.27 -8.80
CA GLN A 222 8.89 16.92 -10.21
C GLN A 222 9.14 15.45 -10.48
N THR A 223 10.31 14.95 -10.09
CA THR A 223 10.69 13.55 -10.29
C THR A 223 9.73 12.63 -9.54
N ASN A 224 9.41 12.94 -8.28
CA ASN A 224 8.47 12.17 -7.48
C ASN A 224 7.07 12.12 -8.11
N LEU A 225 6.58 13.26 -8.61
CA LEU A 225 5.29 13.36 -9.30
C LEU A 225 5.28 12.51 -10.57
N LEU A 226 6.27 12.64 -11.45
CA LEU A 226 6.37 11.86 -12.69
C LEU A 226 6.44 10.35 -12.41
N MET A 227 7.26 9.95 -11.43
CA MET A 227 7.34 8.56 -10.98
C MET A 227 5.98 8.01 -10.55
N CYS A 228 5.17 8.80 -9.85
CA CYS A 228 3.85 8.38 -9.39
C CYS A 228 2.79 8.40 -10.50
N VAL A 229 2.70 9.48 -11.27
CA VAL A 229 1.71 9.67 -12.34
C VAL A 229 1.85 8.59 -13.41
N TRP A 230 3.08 8.31 -13.86
CA TRP A 230 3.32 7.30 -14.89
C TRP A 230 3.10 5.86 -14.43
N ALA A 231 2.84 5.64 -13.14
CA ALA A 231 2.34 4.34 -12.66
C ALA A 231 0.85 4.11 -12.97
N PHE A 232 0.11 5.14 -13.41
CA PHE A 232 -1.33 5.08 -13.69
C PHE A 232 -1.66 5.57 -15.12
N PRO A 233 -1.14 4.91 -16.18
CA PRO A 233 -1.31 5.36 -17.57
C PRO A 233 -2.77 5.39 -18.05
N ASN A 234 -3.66 4.65 -17.39
CA ASN A 234 -5.08 4.62 -17.73
C ASN A 234 -5.87 5.80 -17.14
N ASN A 235 -5.28 6.59 -16.22
CA ASN A 235 -5.95 7.74 -15.66
C ASN A 235 -5.77 8.97 -16.56
N ARG A 236 -6.84 9.35 -17.26
CA ARG A 236 -6.85 10.48 -18.20
C ARG A 236 -6.61 11.83 -17.52
N LEU A 237 -6.84 11.95 -16.21
CA LEU A 237 -6.53 13.18 -15.46
C LEU A 237 -5.01 13.40 -15.33
N PHE A 238 -4.22 12.34 -15.46
CA PHE A 238 -2.76 12.36 -15.35
C PHE A 238 -2.04 12.47 -16.69
N ASP A 239 -2.71 12.99 -17.72
CA ASP A 239 -2.09 13.34 -18.99
C ASP A 239 -1.03 14.43 -18.76
N LEU A 240 0.22 14.00 -18.53
CA LEU A 240 1.35 14.84 -18.18
C LEU A 240 2.63 14.22 -18.77
N GLU A 241 3.29 14.97 -19.66
CA GLU A 241 4.60 14.64 -20.18
C GLU A 241 5.70 15.34 -19.37
N LYS A 242 6.93 14.82 -19.45
CA LYS A 242 8.07 15.46 -18.79
C LYS A 242 8.29 16.89 -19.31
N SER A 243 8.12 17.09 -20.62
CA SER A 243 8.24 18.40 -21.28
C SER A 243 7.27 19.43 -20.74
N ASP A 244 6.06 19.01 -20.33
CA ASP A 244 5.05 19.91 -19.77
C ASP A 244 5.53 20.47 -18.42
N LEU A 245 6.05 19.61 -17.53
CA LEU A 245 6.66 20.05 -16.27
C LEU A 245 7.93 20.87 -16.49
N ASP A 246 8.81 20.45 -17.40
CA ASP A 246 10.04 21.18 -17.71
C ASP A 246 9.71 22.60 -18.20
N ALA A 247 8.68 22.76 -19.03
CA ALA A 247 8.21 24.06 -19.50
C ALA A 247 7.65 24.92 -18.36
N PHE A 248 6.81 24.35 -17.51
CA PHE A 248 6.24 25.03 -16.34
C PHE A 248 7.34 25.55 -15.40
N TYR A 249 8.32 24.72 -15.07
CA TYR A 249 9.41 25.13 -14.18
C TYR A 249 10.43 26.03 -14.87
N LYS A 250 10.66 25.89 -16.18
CA LYS A 250 11.45 26.85 -16.97
C LYS A 250 10.80 28.24 -16.95
N PHE A 251 9.47 28.31 -17.00
CA PHE A 251 8.74 29.57 -16.88
C PHE A 251 8.91 30.20 -15.48
N ILE A 252 8.68 29.43 -14.41
CA ILE A 252 8.83 29.91 -13.02
C ILE A 252 10.27 30.32 -12.70
N LEU A 253 11.27 29.52 -13.10
CA LEU A 253 12.68 29.75 -12.79
C LEU A 253 13.38 30.68 -13.80
N GLY A 254 12.71 31.02 -14.89
CA GLY A 254 13.23 31.79 -16.02
C GLY A 254 13.20 33.31 -15.83
N ASP A 255 13.41 34.01 -16.95
CA ASP A 255 13.58 35.48 -17.01
C ASP A 255 12.27 36.24 -16.73
N GLU A 256 11.13 35.62 -16.97
CA GLU A 256 9.81 36.20 -16.75
C GLU A 256 9.46 36.34 -15.25
N ILE A 257 9.86 35.36 -14.43
CA ILE A 257 9.47 35.28 -13.03
C ILE A 257 10.68 35.39 -12.11
N ALA A 258 11.48 34.33 -11.97
CA ALA A 258 12.51 34.29 -10.93
C ALA A 258 13.78 35.07 -11.27
N LYS A 259 14.02 35.46 -12.52
CA LYS A 259 15.18 36.27 -12.94
C LYS A 259 14.78 37.65 -13.48
N ARG A 260 13.52 38.06 -13.36
CA ARG A 260 13.09 39.43 -13.73
C ARG A 260 13.85 40.47 -12.91
N SER A 261 13.90 41.72 -13.39
CA SER A 261 14.50 42.83 -12.65
C SER A 261 13.45 43.85 -12.19
N PRO A 262 13.31 44.13 -10.88
CA PRO A 262 14.04 43.50 -9.78
C PRO A 262 13.56 42.07 -9.48
N ALA A 263 14.49 41.22 -9.03
CA ALA A 263 14.20 39.81 -8.72
C ALA A 263 13.20 39.70 -7.56
N PRO A 264 12.19 38.82 -7.65
CA PRO A 264 11.26 38.61 -6.56
C PRO A 264 11.96 37.98 -5.35
N PRO A 265 11.55 38.30 -4.12
CA PRO A 265 12.02 37.58 -2.94
C PRO A 265 11.69 36.08 -3.02
N LEU A 266 12.59 35.23 -2.51
CA LEU A 266 12.44 33.77 -2.55
C LEU A 266 11.11 33.29 -1.95
N HIS A 267 10.69 33.86 -0.81
CA HIS A 267 9.43 33.46 -0.17
C HIS A 267 8.20 33.73 -1.07
N VAL A 268 8.23 34.76 -1.91
CA VAL A 268 7.15 35.07 -2.88
C VAL A 268 7.14 34.01 -3.97
N LEU A 269 8.31 33.61 -4.48
CA LEU A 269 8.43 32.56 -5.49
C LEU A 269 7.92 31.21 -4.96
N MET A 270 8.36 30.82 -3.76
CA MET A 270 7.91 29.61 -3.08
C MET A 270 6.40 29.62 -2.84
N TYR A 271 5.84 30.75 -2.39
CA TYR A 271 4.42 30.89 -2.16
C TYR A 271 3.60 30.83 -3.46
N ALA A 272 4.05 31.51 -4.50
CA ALA A 272 3.38 31.52 -5.81
C ALA A 272 3.34 30.12 -6.42
N GLU A 273 4.46 29.41 -6.38
CA GLU A 273 4.59 28.06 -6.94
C GLU A 273 3.75 27.04 -6.16
N ARG A 274 3.73 27.10 -4.81
CA ARG A 274 2.82 26.26 -4.02
C ARG A 274 1.36 26.62 -4.23
N THR A 275 1.05 27.90 -4.43
CA THR A 275 -0.32 28.35 -4.76
C THR A 275 -0.76 27.84 -6.12
N ALA A 276 0.13 27.82 -7.11
CA ALA A 276 -0.15 27.24 -8.43
C ALA A 276 -0.51 25.75 -8.31
N TRP A 277 0.29 24.96 -7.61
CA TRP A 277 -0.02 23.53 -7.37
C TRP A 277 -1.31 23.31 -6.57
N ARG A 278 -1.64 24.21 -5.65
CA ARG A 278 -2.92 24.18 -4.94
C ARG A 278 -4.09 24.36 -5.93
N LYS A 279 -3.99 25.32 -6.86
CA LYS A 279 -5.01 25.53 -7.89
C LYS A 279 -5.12 24.34 -8.83
N ILE A 280 -3.98 23.79 -9.30
CA ILE A 280 -3.95 22.60 -10.15
C ILE A 280 -4.68 21.43 -9.47
N ALA A 281 -4.39 21.18 -8.19
CA ALA A 281 -5.06 20.12 -7.44
C ALA A 281 -6.59 20.32 -7.33
N LEU A 282 -7.06 21.57 -7.20
CA LEU A 282 -8.48 21.90 -7.19
C LEU A 282 -9.14 21.68 -8.57
N LEU A 283 -8.49 22.16 -9.64
CA LEU A 283 -8.98 22.00 -11.01
C LEU A 283 -9.03 20.52 -11.42
N MET A 284 -8.07 19.71 -10.97
CA MET A 284 -8.11 18.26 -11.17
C MET A 284 -9.28 17.59 -10.47
N HIS A 285 -9.63 18.03 -9.26
CA HIS A 285 -10.82 17.55 -8.55
C HIS A 285 -12.11 17.92 -9.29
N GLU A 286 -12.12 19.02 -10.04
CA GLU A 286 -13.22 19.42 -10.93
C GLU A 286 -13.23 18.65 -12.27
N GLY A 287 -12.24 17.79 -12.51
CA GLY A 287 -12.17 16.89 -13.67
C GLY A 287 -11.29 17.39 -14.82
N LEU A 288 -10.52 18.47 -14.63
CA LEU A 288 -9.51 18.91 -15.61
C LEU A 288 -8.27 18.01 -15.53
N SER A 289 -7.69 17.68 -16.68
CA SER A 289 -6.40 16.99 -16.72
C SER A 289 -5.26 17.96 -16.40
N LEU A 290 -4.12 17.41 -15.95
CA LEU A 290 -2.91 18.19 -15.65
C LEU A 290 -2.45 19.09 -16.81
N LYS A 291 -2.56 18.60 -18.05
CA LYS A 291 -2.21 19.36 -19.26
C LYS A 291 -3.16 20.52 -19.58
N ASN A 292 -4.42 20.43 -19.15
CA ASN A 292 -5.48 21.38 -19.49
C ASN A 292 -5.81 22.35 -18.36
N CYS A 293 -5.04 22.36 -17.28
CA CYS A 293 -5.20 23.35 -16.23
C CYS A 293 -4.77 24.73 -16.76
N PRO A 294 -5.66 25.74 -16.80
CA PRO A 294 -5.30 27.08 -17.27
C PRO A 294 -4.23 27.73 -16.37
N ASP A 295 -3.33 28.49 -17.01
CA ASP A 295 -2.25 29.28 -16.39
C ASP A 295 -2.75 30.33 -15.38
#